data_AF-A0A7C5W5P9-F1
#
_entry.id   AF-A0A7C5W5P9-F1
#
_cell.length_a   1.000
_cell.length_b   1.000
_cell.length_c   1.000
_cell.angle_alpha   90.00
_cell.angle_beta   90.00
_cell.angle_gamma   90.00
#
_symmetry.space_group_name_H-M   'P 1'
#
loop_
_entity.id
_entity.type
_entity.pdbx_description
1 polymer ?
#
loop_
_entity_poly.entity_id
_entity_poly.type
_entity_poly.pdbx_seq_one_letter_code
_entity_poly.pdbx_strand_id
1 'polypeptide(L)'
;MAWADNNVNFGRFWLSSASPLNDPWSSWATHHSMENKGYMPPPLLTSGQKFGNGQFPYRIAAPAIDNVNTPAIFRGFWEQPVAVQPSSTYRITARVKTIDVTGIGGLVLKTGTWLGTDVINSGVGTVISPYATGDNQWFYLVGEISTHSSQNNLDYIYLVLENSTGEAFLDQMSIQKLNPEGSLLQNILPKWNANSHMYLDPIKPKEADYMIEAANNQGIHYKIVIHEKGDFIKNTLNIAGFPSSTHGNFDQPPSSPLHRLYQYYLRNLITRWGYANSVHS
;
A
#
# COMPACT_ATOMS: atom_id res chain seq x y z
N MET A 1 -18.76 -22.24 -7.69
CA MET A 1 -17.60 -21.99 -6.81
C MET A 1 -17.53 -23.21 -5.89
N ALA A 2 -16.39 -23.87 -5.74
CA ALA A 2 -16.31 -25.21 -5.13
C ALA A 2 -16.79 -25.34 -3.67
N TRP A 3 -17.31 -24.28 -3.04
CA TRP A 3 -17.57 -24.25 -1.59
C TRP A 3 -18.88 -24.94 -1.22
N ALA A 4 -19.98 -24.59 -1.88
CA ALA A 4 -21.28 -25.25 -1.67
C ALA A 4 -21.23 -26.73 -2.09
N ASP A 5 -20.53 -27.02 -3.19
CA ASP A 5 -20.31 -28.39 -3.69
C ASP A 5 -19.49 -29.25 -2.71
N ASN A 6 -18.77 -28.62 -1.77
CA ASN A 6 -18.01 -29.28 -0.69
C ASN A 6 -18.69 -29.16 0.68
N ASN A 7 -19.98 -28.78 0.75
CA ASN A 7 -20.74 -28.57 1.99
C ASN A 7 -20.13 -27.52 2.95
N VAL A 8 -19.36 -26.56 2.42
CA VAL A 8 -18.85 -25.42 3.21
C VAL A 8 -19.90 -24.32 3.22
N ASN A 9 -20.40 -23.99 4.41
CA ASN A 9 -21.44 -22.97 4.63
C ASN A 9 -20.97 -21.77 5.46
N PHE A 10 -19.71 -21.76 5.91
CA PHE A 10 -19.14 -20.70 6.70
C PHE A 10 -17.67 -20.47 6.35
N GLY A 11 -17.26 -19.20 6.25
CA GLY A 11 -15.89 -18.79 6.04
C GLY A 11 -15.50 -17.60 6.93
N ARG A 12 -14.20 -17.37 7.05
CA ARG A 12 -13.65 -16.18 7.71
C ARG A 12 -12.55 -15.60 6.83
N PHE A 13 -12.57 -14.29 6.64
CA PHE A 13 -11.48 -13.59 5.96
C PHE A 13 -11.21 -12.20 6.56
N TRP A 14 -10.05 -11.65 6.24
CA TRP A 14 -9.57 -10.37 6.72
C TRP A 14 -9.68 -9.33 5.61
N LEU A 15 -10.21 -8.16 5.96
CA LEU A 15 -10.22 -6.98 5.10
C LEU A 15 -9.02 -6.07 5.32
N SER A 16 -8.01 -6.52 6.07
CA SER A 16 -6.85 -5.68 6.44
C SER A 16 -6.24 -4.97 5.22
N SER A 17 -6.04 -5.65 4.08
CA SER A 17 -5.50 -5.04 2.86
C SER A 17 -6.45 -4.07 2.14
N ALA A 18 -7.76 -4.19 2.34
CA ALA A 18 -8.77 -3.27 1.81
C ALA A 18 -9.07 -2.10 2.77
N SER A 19 -8.80 -2.28 4.06
CA SER A 19 -9.09 -1.31 5.11
C SER A 19 -8.35 0.00 4.85
N PRO A 20 -9.00 1.16 5.01
CA PRO A 20 -8.34 2.47 4.94
C PRO A 20 -7.45 2.71 6.16
N LEU A 21 -7.56 1.91 7.21
CA LEU A 21 -6.85 2.09 8.48
C LEU A 21 -5.86 0.94 8.69
N ASN A 22 -5.00 0.67 7.70
CA ASN A 22 -4.06 -0.44 7.78
C ASN A 22 -2.70 -0.15 7.11
N ASP A 23 -1.62 -0.22 7.89
CA ASP A 23 -0.23 -0.14 7.42
C ASP A 23 0.47 -1.50 7.28
N PRO A 24 0.44 -2.41 8.28
CA PRO A 24 1.21 -3.67 8.22
C PRO A 24 0.82 -4.60 7.06
N TRP A 25 -0.43 -4.53 6.59
CA TRP A 25 -0.88 -5.23 5.37
C TRP A 25 -1.28 -4.25 4.28
N SER A 26 -0.60 -3.11 4.23
CA SER A 26 -0.75 -2.18 3.12
C SER A 26 -0.25 -2.82 1.83
N SER A 27 -0.52 -2.14 0.73
CA SER A 27 -0.07 -2.57 -0.57
C SER A 27 1.45 -2.48 -0.78
N TRP A 28 2.16 -1.86 0.17
CA TRP A 28 3.60 -1.74 0.21
C TRP A 28 4.19 -2.81 1.13
N ALA A 29 5.28 -3.43 0.67
CA ALA A 29 6.01 -4.46 1.39
C ALA A 29 7.50 -4.16 1.42
N THR A 30 8.21 -4.89 2.27
CA THR A 30 9.67 -4.88 2.38
C THR A 30 10.20 -6.32 2.42
N HIS A 31 11.45 -6.51 2.03
CA HIS A 31 12.14 -7.81 2.10
C HIS A 31 12.76 -8.11 3.48
N HIS A 32 12.67 -7.20 4.46
CA HIS A 32 13.21 -7.40 5.80
C HIS A 32 12.33 -8.30 6.68
N SER A 33 12.93 -8.86 7.74
CA SER A 33 12.23 -9.75 8.68
C SER A 33 11.06 -9.05 9.37
N MET A 34 9.97 -9.80 9.52
CA MET A 34 8.74 -9.37 10.15
C MET A 34 8.90 -9.12 11.66
N GLU A 35 8.14 -8.16 12.19
CA GLU A 35 8.02 -7.90 13.63
C GLU A 35 7.36 -9.07 14.38
N ASN A 36 7.40 -9.03 15.72
CA ASN A 36 6.52 -9.80 16.61
C ASN A 36 6.49 -11.32 16.34
N LYS A 37 7.65 -11.96 16.26
CA LYS A 37 7.79 -13.41 16.01
C LYS A 37 7.24 -13.86 14.65
N GLY A 38 7.14 -12.94 13.68
CA GLY A 38 6.86 -13.27 12.28
C GLY A 38 5.38 -13.27 11.89
N TYR A 39 4.49 -12.59 12.61
CA TYR A 39 3.06 -12.54 12.23
C TYR A 39 2.64 -11.24 11.52
N MET A 40 3.31 -10.11 11.75
CA MET A 40 2.96 -8.82 11.14
C MET A 40 4.18 -8.15 10.51
N PRO A 41 4.07 -7.61 9.29
CA PRO A 41 5.11 -6.76 8.73
C PRO A 41 5.33 -5.51 9.60
N PRO A 42 6.58 -5.04 9.72
CA PRO A 42 6.86 -3.76 10.38
C PRO A 42 6.09 -2.63 9.69
N PRO A 43 5.69 -1.59 10.43
CA PRO A 43 5.07 -0.41 9.83
C PRO A 43 6.06 0.28 8.89
N LEU A 44 5.59 0.65 7.71
CA LEU A 44 6.37 1.43 6.74
C LEU A 44 6.04 2.92 6.83
N LEU A 45 4.88 3.27 7.39
CA LEU A 45 4.49 4.65 7.59
C LEU A 45 5.30 5.30 8.72
N THR A 46 5.55 6.59 8.56
CA THR A 46 6.10 7.45 9.60
C THR A 46 5.25 8.70 9.77
N SER A 47 5.32 9.35 10.94
CA SER A 47 4.69 10.65 11.16
C SER A 47 5.56 11.83 10.70
N GLY A 48 6.82 11.58 10.36
CA GLY A 48 7.78 12.59 9.92
C GLY A 48 7.57 12.98 8.44
N GLN A 49 8.10 14.15 8.08
CA GLN A 49 8.27 14.59 6.69
C GLN A 49 7.01 14.72 5.81
N LYS A 50 5.79 14.71 6.35
CA LYS A 50 4.51 14.77 5.61
C LYS A 50 4.46 15.75 4.42
N PHE A 51 3.66 15.41 3.42
CA PHE A 51 3.32 16.31 2.31
C PHE A 51 1.99 17.05 2.58
N GLY A 52 2.02 18.39 2.49
CA GLY A 52 0.81 19.22 2.60
C GLY A 52 -0.04 18.92 3.84
N ASN A 53 -1.32 18.61 3.59
CA ASN A 53 -2.31 18.24 4.62
C ASN A 53 -2.31 16.74 4.97
N GLY A 54 -1.43 15.94 4.37
CA GLY A 54 -1.21 14.56 4.74
C GLY A 54 -0.68 14.42 6.18
N GLN A 55 -0.67 13.20 6.68
CA GLN A 55 -0.24 12.84 8.03
C GLN A 55 0.93 11.86 8.02
N PHE A 56 0.99 10.98 7.02
CA PHE A 56 2.01 9.95 6.95
C PHE A 56 2.55 9.83 5.52
N PRO A 57 3.87 9.73 5.35
CA PRO A 57 4.50 9.08 4.19
C PRO A 57 5.03 7.70 4.57
N TYR A 58 5.29 6.86 3.56
CA TYR A 58 6.13 5.67 3.72
C TYR A 58 7.60 6.10 3.80
N ARG A 59 8.39 5.50 4.68
CA ARG A 59 9.82 5.79 4.87
C ARG A 59 10.68 4.67 4.30
N ILE A 60 11.72 5.07 3.58
CA ILE A 60 12.80 4.22 3.07
C ILE A 60 14.08 4.84 3.61
N ALA A 61 14.96 4.04 4.20
CA ALA A 61 16.21 4.55 4.73
C ALA A 61 17.34 3.52 4.62
N ALA A 62 18.53 4.03 4.35
CA ALA A 62 19.76 3.28 4.18
C ALA A 62 20.86 3.90 5.07
N PRO A 63 21.56 3.12 5.92
CA PRO A 63 21.44 1.68 6.08
C PRO A 63 20.09 1.22 6.65
N ALA A 64 19.76 -0.05 6.42
CA ALA A 64 18.58 -0.67 7.02
C ALA A 64 18.66 -0.63 8.54
N ILE A 65 17.51 -0.46 9.20
CA ILE A 65 17.40 -0.65 10.65
C ILE A 65 16.35 -1.74 10.86
N ASP A 66 16.79 -2.83 11.49
CA ASP A 66 15.95 -4.00 11.73
C ASP A 66 14.62 -3.61 12.38
N ASN A 67 13.51 -4.04 11.77
CA ASN A 67 12.14 -3.77 12.19
C ASN A 67 11.73 -2.29 12.22
N VAL A 68 12.51 -1.38 11.63
CA VAL A 68 12.21 0.07 11.66
C VAL A 68 12.20 0.66 10.26
N ASN A 69 13.16 0.30 9.41
CA ASN A 69 13.19 0.74 8.03
C ASN A 69 13.99 -0.19 7.13
N THR A 70 13.71 -0.04 5.85
CA THR A 70 14.33 -0.78 4.76
C THR A 70 14.88 0.21 3.73
N PRO A 71 15.98 -0.13 3.04
CA PRO A 71 16.48 0.63 1.90
C PRO A 71 15.61 0.45 0.65
N ALA A 72 14.60 -0.43 0.69
CA ALA A 72 13.68 -0.67 -0.41
C ALA A 72 12.26 -1.02 0.07
N ILE A 73 11.25 -0.45 -0.56
CA ILE A 73 9.86 -0.90 -0.46
C ILE A 73 9.33 -1.26 -1.85
N PHE A 74 8.32 -2.12 -1.92
CA PHE A 74 7.78 -2.56 -3.20
C PHE A 74 6.27 -2.85 -3.17
N ARG A 75 5.65 -2.80 -4.34
CA ARG A 75 4.23 -3.05 -4.58
C ARG A 75 4.00 -4.43 -5.18
N GLY A 76 2.90 -5.08 -4.76
CA GLY A 76 2.33 -6.26 -5.40
C GLY A 76 2.43 -7.56 -4.60
N PHE A 77 3.03 -7.55 -3.41
CA PHE A 77 3.18 -8.78 -2.61
C PHE A 77 1.88 -9.24 -1.93
N TRP A 78 1.25 -8.32 -1.19
CA TRP A 78 -0.02 -8.55 -0.49
C TRP A 78 -1.25 -8.31 -1.36
N GLU A 79 -1.02 -7.95 -2.61
CA GLU A 79 -2.06 -7.64 -3.58
C GLU A 79 -1.93 -8.57 -4.78
N GLN A 80 -3.01 -8.71 -5.53
CA GLN A 80 -2.88 -9.27 -6.87
C GLN A 80 -1.92 -8.39 -7.69
N PRO A 81 -1.13 -8.99 -8.59
CA PRO A 81 -0.32 -8.24 -9.55
C PRO A 81 -1.14 -7.15 -10.25
N VAL A 82 -0.51 -6.01 -10.54
CA VAL A 82 -1.20 -4.90 -11.21
C VAL A 82 -1.54 -5.31 -12.63
N ALA A 83 -2.83 -5.49 -12.91
CA ALA A 83 -3.32 -5.86 -14.22
C ALA A 83 -3.05 -4.75 -15.24
N VAL A 84 -2.49 -5.13 -16.39
CA VAL A 84 -2.11 -4.23 -17.48
C VAL A 84 -2.53 -4.80 -18.83
N GLN A 85 -2.64 -3.92 -19.81
CA GLN A 85 -2.85 -4.30 -21.20
C GLN A 85 -1.51 -4.69 -21.82
N PRO A 86 -1.45 -5.79 -22.59
CA PRO A 86 -0.28 -6.11 -23.41
C PRO A 86 0.07 -5.00 -24.41
N SER A 87 1.32 -4.98 -24.86
CA SER A 87 1.83 -4.03 -25.87
C SER A 87 1.47 -2.56 -25.58
N SER A 88 1.57 -2.15 -24.31
CA SER A 88 1.17 -0.83 -23.84
C SER A 88 2.25 -0.21 -22.96
N THR A 89 2.40 1.11 -23.05
CA THR A 89 3.31 1.87 -22.19
C THR A 89 2.56 2.43 -21.00
N TYR A 90 3.16 2.35 -19.82
CA TYR A 90 2.65 2.88 -18.57
C TYR A 90 3.66 3.84 -17.96
N ARG A 91 3.17 4.97 -17.45
CA ARG A 91 3.94 5.90 -16.64
C ARG A 91 3.68 5.64 -15.16
N ILE A 92 4.76 5.51 -14.41
CA ILE A 92 4.78 5.37 -12.96
C ILE A 92 5.25 6.71 -12.39
N THR A 93 4.42 7.34 -11.56
CA THR A 93 4.72 8.64 -10.97
C THR A 93 4.66 8.53 -9.46
N ALA A 94 5.78 8.77 -8.79
CA ALA A 94 5.89 8.74 -7.33
C ALA A 94 6.17 10.15 -6.80
N ARG A 95 5.35 10.64 -5.87
CA ARG A 95 5.64 11.87 -5.13
C ARG A 95 6.56 11.52 -3.96
N VAL A 96 7.80 11.98 -4.04
CA VAL A 96 8.86 11.60 -3.12
C VAL A 96 9.61 12.80 -2.57
N LYS A 97 10.26 12.61 -1.44
CA LYS A 97 11.22 13.54 -0.81
C LYS A 97 12.50 12.76 -0.52
N THR A 98 13.67 13.39 -0.64
CA THR A 98 14.95 12.79 -0.22
C THR A 98 15.65 13.66 0.81
N ILE A 99 16.35 13.03 1.74
CA ILE A 99 17.19 13.67 2.77
C ILE A 99 18.53 12.95 2.82
N ASP A 100 19.62 13.69 2.70
CA ASP A 100 21.00 13.22 2.81
C ASP A 100 21.34 12.01 1.91
N VAL A 101 20.67 11.90 0.74
CA VAL A 101 20.88 10.77 -0.17
C VAL A 101 22.24 10.87 -0.84
N THR A 102 23.16 9.99 -0.47
CA THR A 102 24.57 10.04 -0.86
C THR A 102 25.07 8.67 -1.31
N GLY A 103 25.93 8.63 -2.31
CA GLY A 103 26.46 7.37 -2.86
C GLY A 103 26.68 7.44 -4.37
N ILE A 104 27.06 6.30 -4.96
CA ILE A 104 27.21 6.19 -6.42
C ILE A 104 25.86 6.03 -7.13
N GLY A 105 24.84 5.58 -6.40
CA GLY A 105 23.46 5.51 -6.85
C GLY A 105 22.59 6.61 -6.23
N GLY A 106 21.39 6.26 -5.79
CA GLY A 106 20.41 7.17 -5.20
C GLY A 106 19.03 6.54 -5.06
N LEU A 107 18.02 7.35 -4.77
CA LEU A 107 16.62 6.91 -4.81
C LEU A 107 16.20 6.64 -6.26
N VAL A 108 15.61 5.49 -6.52
CA VAL A 108 15.23 5.07 -7.88
C VAL A 108 13.98 4.19 -7.89
N LEU A 109 13.21 4.27 -8.98
CA LEU A 109 12.16 3.30 -9.29
C LEU A 109 12.76 2.13 -10.08
N LYS A 110 12.44 0.91 -9.65
CA LYS A 110 12.79 -0.32 -10.38
C LYS A 110 11.59 -1.22 -10.60
N THR A 111 11.72 -2.12 -11.57
CA THR A 111 10.82 -3.26 -11.74
C THR A 111 11.56 -4.58 -11.76
N GLY A 112 10.88 -5.65 -11.39
CA GLY A 112 11.36 -7.01 -11.55
C GLY A 112 10.47 -8.00 -10.83
N THR A 113 10.76 -9.28 -10.97
CA THR A 113 10.09 -10.34 -10.21
C THR A 113 10.49 -10.25 -8.73
N TRP A 114 10.75 -11.37 -8.06
CA TRP A 114 11.22 -11.33 -6.68
C TRP A 114 12.72 -10.96 -6.63
N LEU A 115 13.04 -9.70 -6.31
CA LEU A 115 14.43 -9.20 -6.29
C LEU A 115 15.13 -9.41 -4.95
N GLY A 116 14.39 -9.68 -3.88
CA GLY A 116 14.95 -9.91 -2.55
C GLY A 116 15.72 -8.71 -2.00
N THR A 117 16.58 -8.96 -1.02
CA THR A 117 17.41 -7.91 -0.40
C THR A 117 18.49 -7.36 -1.35
N ASP A 118 18.82 -8.09 -2.42
CA ASP A 118 19.83 -7.68 -3.39
C ASP A 118 19.36 -6.51 -4.27
N VAL A 119 18.08 -6.14 -4.21
CA VAL A 119 17.49 -5.02 -4.96
C VAL A 119 18.22 -3.68 -4.76
N ILE A 120 18.96 -3.53 -3.66
CA ILE A 120 19.76 -2.33 -3.35
C ILE A 120 21.05 -2.22 -4.17
N ASN A 121 21.43 -3.28 -4.88
CA ASN A 121 22.65 -3.33 -5.67
C ASN A 121 22.38 -2.92 -7.13
N SER A 122 23.33 -2.21 -7.74
CA SER A 122 23.31 -1.93 -9.18
C SER A 122 23.28 -3.22 -9.99
N GLY A 123 22.52 -3.22 -11.09
CA GLY A 123 22.36 -4.38 -11.98
C GLY A 123 21.30 -5.39 -11.52
N VAL A 124 20.67 -5.21 -10.35
CA VAL A 124 19.54 -6.02 -9.89
C VAL A 124 18.22 -5.33 -10.21
N GLY A 125 17.38 -6.01 -10.98
CA GLY A 125 16.13 -5.46 -11.53
C GLY A 125 16.34 -4.49 -12.69
N THR A 126 15.25 -3.94 -13.20
CA THR A 126 15.27 -2.93 -14.27
C THR A 126 15.02 -1.56 -13.68
N VAL A 127 16.00 -0.66 -13.79
CA VAL A 127 15.84 0.75 -13.43
C VAL A 127 14.94 1.44 -14.45
N ILE A 128 13.90 2.13 -13.98
CA ILE A 128 12.89 2.78 -14.84
C ILE A 128 12.79 4.29 -14.66
N SER A 129 13.49 4.86 -13.67
CA SER A 129 13.59 6.31 -13.47
C SER A 129 15.05 6.75 -13.36
N PRO A 130 15.36 8.04 -13.52
CA PRO A 130 16.64 8.60 -13.08
C PRO A 130 16.86 8.38 -11.57
N TYR A 131 18.11 8.43 -11.14
CA TYR A 131 18.46 8.48 -9.72
C TYR A 131 18.19 9.87 -9.15
N ALA A 132 17.60 9.94 -7.97
CA ALA A 132 17.54 11.14 -7.17
C ALA A 132 18.56 11.08 -6.03
N THR A 133 19.37 12.13 -5.93
CA THR A 133 20.47 12.27 -4.96
C THR A 133 20.38 13.60 -4.21
N GLY A 134 21.01 13.66 -3.05
CA GLY A 134 21.02 14.82 -2.16
C GLY A 134 19.67 15.09 -1.49
N ASP A 135 19.53 16.33 -1.03
CA ASP A 135 18.30 16.84 -0.42
C ASP A 135 17.35 17.38 -1.49
N ASN A 136 16.18 16.78 -1.60
CA ASN A 136 15.13 17.27 -2.48
C ASN A 136 13.85 17.45 -1.67
N GLN A 137 13.26 18.65 -1.72
CA GLN A 137 11.87 18.83 -1.29
C GLN A 137 10.93 18.00 -2.15
N TRP A 138 9.69 17.79 -1.70
CA TRP A 138 8.70 16.96 -2.38
C TRP A 138 8.63 17.23 -3.91
N PHE A 139 8.97 16.20 -4.69
CA PHE A 139 9.02 16.22 -6.15
C PHE A 139 8.43 14.94 -6.74
N TYR A 140 8.32 14.86 -8.06
CA TYR A 140 7.86 13.65 -8.75
C TYR A 140 9.04 12.89 -9.34
N LEU A 141 9.25 11.66 -8.87
CA LEU A 141 10.11 10.67 -9.51
C LEU A 141 9.27 9.89 -10.52
N VAL A 142 9.66 9.95 -11.79
CA VAL A 142 8.87 9.42 -12.90
C VAL A 142 9.67 8.35 -13.62
N GLY A 143 9.00 7.23 -13.90
CA GLY A 143 9.53 6.18 -14.76
C GLY A 143 8.48 5.68 -15.74
N GLU A 144 8.93 4.97 -16.78
CA GLU A 144 8.05 4.38 -17.78
C GLU A 144 8.42 2.92 -18.02
N ILE A 145 7.39 2.12 -18.28
CA ILE A 145 7.52 0.70 -18.61
C ILE A 145 6.65 0.37 -19.81
N SER A 146 7.13 -0.53 -20.67
CA SER A 146 6.37 -1.05 -21.80
C SER A 146 6.13 -2.53 -21.60
N THR A 147 4.88 -2.94 -21.69
CA THR A 147 4.47 -4.33 -21.55
C THR A 147 4.73 -5.10 -22.85
N HIS A 148 5.14 -6.36 -22.74
CA HIS A 148 5.25 -7.23 -23.93
C HIS A 148 3.87 -7.71 -24.42
N SER A 149 3.84 -8.37 -25.58
CA SER A 149 2.60 -8.76 -26.30
C SER A 149 1.70 -9.76 -25.57
N SER A 150 2.20 -10.39 -24.52
CA SER A 150 1.48 -11.37 -23.69
C SER A 150 1.43 -10.98 -22.21
N GLN A 151 1.90 -9.78 -21.85
CA GLN A 151 1.97 -9.35 -20.46
C GLN A 151 0.64 -8.76 -20.00
N ASN A 152 -0.05 -9.49 -19.12
CA ASN A 152 -1.31 -9.04 -18.54
C ASN A 152 -1.15 -8.50 -17.11
N ASN A 153 0.04 -8.63 -16.53
CA ASN A 153 0.34 -8.19 -15.17
C ASN A 153 1.75 -7.57 -15.12
N LEU A 154 1.90 -6.55 -14.29
CA LEU A 154 3.21 -6.01 -13.98
C LEU A 154 3.97 -6.91 -13.00
N ASP A 155 5.28 -6.93 -13.21
CA ASP A 155 6.26 -7.28 -12.19
C ASP A 155 6.13 -6.35 -10.98
N TYR A 156 6.79 -6.70 -9.87
CA TYR A 156 6.83 -5.84 -8.70
C TYR A 156 7.49 -4.51 -9.03
N ILE A 157 6.95 -3.43 -8.46
CA ILE A 157 7.49 -2.08 -8.59
C ILE A 157 8.15 -1.73 -7.27
N TYR A 158 9.42 -1.39 -7.34
CA TYR A 158 10.27 -1.09 -6.21
C TYR A 158 10.59 0.40 -6.19
N LEU A 159 10.66 0.97 -4.99
CA LEU A 159 11.29 2.25 -4.71
C LEU A 159 12.46 1.99 -3.76
N VAL A 160 13.67 2.35 -4.20
CA VAL A 160 14.91 1.80 -3.64
C VAL A 160 15.94 2.91 -3.47
N LEU A 161 16.64 2.93 -2.34
CA LEU A 161 17.93 3.61 -2.19
C LEU A 161 19.02 2.64 -2.68
N GLU A 162 19.35 2.71 -3.96
CA GLU A 162 20.35 1.83 -4.58
C GLU A 162 21.74 2.39 -4.30
N ASN A 163 22.67 1.55 -3.82
CA ASN A 163 24.09 1.88 -3.62
C ASN A 163 24.31 3.27 -2.99
N SER A 164 23.45 3.61 -2.03
CA SER A 164 23.38 4.91 -1.38
C SER A 164 22.95 4.79 0.08
N THR A 165 23.26 5.82 0.86
CA THR A 165 22.78 6.07 2.22
C THR A 165 21.82 7.26 2.22
N GLY A 166 21.13 7.50 3.33
CA GLY A 166 20.18 8.60 3.51
C GLY A 166 18.74 8.11 3.65
N GLU A 167 17.79 9.00 3.42
CA GLU A 167 16.37 8.72 3.56
C GLU A 167 15.57 9.17 2.34
N ALA A 168 14.51 8.42 2.06
CA ALA A 168 13.49 8.80 1.11
C ALA A 168 12.10 8.59 1.72
N PHE A 169 11.19 9.45 1.32
CA PHE A 169 9.80 9.42 1.77
C PHE A 169 8.89 9.36 0.55
N LEU A 170 7.89 8.50 0.60
CA LEU A 170 6.89 8.34 -0.44
C LEU A 170 5.52 8.73 0.11
N ASP A 171 4.88 9.71 -0.53
CA ASP A 171 3.53 10.12 -0.15
C ASP A 171 2.46 9.48 -1.05
N GLN A 172 2.70 9.38 -2.35
CA GLN A 172 1.79 8.73 -3.29
C GLN A 172 2.49 8.17 -4.52
N MET A 173 1.91 7.14 -5.13
CA MET A 173 2.34 6.58 -6.42
C MET A 173 1.12 6.33 -7.32
N SER A 174 1.19 6.73 -8.58
CA SER A 174 0.21 6.33 -9.60
C SER A 174 0.86 5.49 -10.69
N ILE A 175 0.04 4.65 -11.32
CA ILE A 175 0.38 3.91 -12.54
C ILE A 175 -0.72 4.23 -13.56
N GLN A 176 -0.35 4.81 -14.69
CA GLN A 176 -1.30 5.29 -15.68
C GLN A 176 -0.83 4.86 -17.06
N LYS A 177 -1.73 4.30 -17.87
CA LYS A 177 -1.42 4.00 -19.28
C LYS A 177 -1.17 5.30 -20.03
N LEU A 178 -0.09 5.34 -20.79
CA LEU A 178 0.26 6.43 -21.70
C LEU A 178 -0.39 6.15 -23.06
N ASN A 179 -1.18 7.09 -23.55
CA ASN A 179 -1.73 7.02 -24.90
C ASN A 179 -0.71 7.49 -25.95
N PRO A 180 -0.86 7.13 -27.23
CA PRO A 180 0.05 7.55 -28.30
C PRO A 180 0.24 9.06 -28.41
N GLU A 181 -0.78 9.86 -28.07
CA GLU A 181 -0.73 11.32 -28.05
C GLU A 181 -0.09 11.93 -26.78
N GLY A 182 0.41 11.10 -25.86
CA GLY A 182 1.10 11.51 -24.65
C GLY A 182 0.19 11.80 -23.44
N SER A 183 -1.13 11.63 -23.59
CA SER A 183 -2.09 11.77 -22.49
C SER A 183 -2.05 10.55 -21.54
N LEU A 184 -2.41 10.75 -20.27
CA LEU A 184 -2.44 9.69 -19.26
C LEU A 184 -3.88 9.27 -18.95
N LEU A 185 -4.13 7.96 -18.95
CA LEU A 185 -5.40 7.38 -18.52
C LEU A 185 -5.54 7.38 -16.99
N GLN A 186 -6.68 6.90 -16.49
CA GLN A 186 -6.95 6.77 -15.06
C GLN A 186 -5.90 5.89 -14.36
N ASN A 187 -5.58 6.25 -13.11
CA ASN A 187 -4.72 5.45 -12.25
C ASN A 187 -5.31 4.06 -12.02
N ILE A 188 -4.50 3.02 -12.22
CA ILE A 188 -4.87 1.62 -12.01
C ILE A 188 -4.34 1.05 -10.69
N LEU A 189 -3.53 1.82 -9.95
CA LEU A 189 -2.98 1.38 -8.66
C LEU A 189 -3.99 1.62 -7.52
N PRO A 190 -4.49 0.58 -6.83
CA PRO A 190 -5.25 0.76 -5.59
C PRO A 190 -4.34 1.32 -4.49
N LYS A 191 -4.89 1.95 -3.45
CA LYS A 191 -4.14 2.43 -2.28
C LYS A 191 -2.90 3.24 -2.68
N TRP A 192 -3.13 4.16 -3.63
CA TRP A 192 -2.09 4.95 -4.28
C TRP A 192 -1.50 6.03 -3.37
N ASN A 193 -2.12 6.36 -2.23
CA ASN A 193 -1.67 7.39 -1.30
C ASN A 193 -1.39 6.78 0.09
N ALA A 194 -0.32 7.22 0.75
CA ALA A 194 0.09 6.81 2.09
C ALA A 194 -0.96 7.14 3.16
N ASN A 195 -1.74 8.20 2.95
CA ASN A 195 -2.85 8.63 3.81
C ASN A 195 -4.14 7.88 3.47
N SER A 196 -4.07 6.56 3.41
CA SER A 196 -5.19 5.70 3.01
C SER A 196 -6.39 5.81 3.95
N HIS A 197 -6.19 6.34 5.17
CA HIS A 197 -7.23 6.61 6.15
C HIS A 197 -8.09 7.83 5.82
N MET A 198 -7.63 8.69 4.89
CA MET A 198 -8.34 9.89 4.47
C MET A 198 -9.29 9.66 3.30
N TYR A 199 -9.32 8.45 2.71
CA TYR A 199 -10.21 8.13 1.61
C TYR A 199 -10.64 6.67 1.60
N LEU A 200 -11.67 6.36 0.83
CA LEU A 200 -12.14 5.00 0.61
C LEU A 200 -11.71 4.57 -0.79
N ASP A 201 -10.90 3.52 -0.87
CA ASP A 201 -10.42 3.02 -2.14
C ASP A 201 -11.56 2.39 -2.97
N PRO A 202 -11.76 2.77 -4.24
CA PRO A 202 -12.84 2.22 -5.05
C PRO A 202 -12.48 0.90 -5.74
N ILE A 203 -11.20 0.54 -5.84
CA ILE A 203 -10.70 -0.63 -6.56
C ILE A 203 -10.58 -1.82 -5.60
N LYS A 204 -9.88 -1.63 -4.48
CA LYS A 204 -9.48 -2.69 -3.57
C LYS A 204 -10.64 -3.49 -2.97
N PRO A 205 -11.77 -2.88 -2.55
CA PRO A 205 -12.89 -3.63 -1.98
C PRO A 205 -13.66 -4.50 -2.99
N LYS A 206 -13.43 -4.36 -4.31
CA LYS A 206 -14.19 -5.09 -5.33
C LYS A 206 -14.07 -6.60 -5.23
N GLU A 207 -12.93 -7.10 -4.77
CA GLU A 207 -12.74 -8.54 -4.52
C GLU A 207 -13.70 -9.02 -3.42
N ALA A 208 -13.79 -8.27 -2.31
CA ALA A 208 -14.72 -8.56 -1.23
C ALA A 208 -16.17 -8.40 -1.67
N ASP A 209 -16.48 -7.38 -2.50
CA ASP A 209 -17.82 -7.19 -3.08
C ASP A 209 -18.26 -8.48 -3.83
N TYR A 210 -17.41 -8.99 -4.72
CA TYR A 210 -17.67 -10.21 -5.48
C TYR A 210 -17.81 -11.45 -4.59
N MET A 211 -16.91 -11.63 -3.62
CA MET A 211 -16.95 -12.79 -2.70
C MET A 211 -18.23 -12.80 -1.87
N ILE A 212 -18.62 -11.65 -1.31
CA ILE A 212 -19.81 -11.52 -0.45
C ILE A 212 -21.08 -11.72 -1.26
N GLU A 213 -21.17 -11.13 -2.45
CA GLU A 213 -22.33 -11.30 -3.34
C GLU A 213 -22.50 -12.78 -3.75
N ALA A 214 -21.41 -13.42 -4.16
CA ALA A 214 -21.44 -14.83 -4.56
C ALA A 214 -21.80 -15.76 -3.40
N ALA A 215 -21.32 -15.48 -2.19
CA ALA A 215 -21.66 -16.23 -0.98
C ALA A 215 -23.12 -16.02 -0.56
N ASN A 216 -23.62 -14.77 -0.63
CA ASN A 216 -25.00 -14.43 -0.34
C ASN A 216 -25.97 -15.22 -1.23
N ASN A 217 -25.65 -15.33 -2.53
CA ASN A 217 -26.47 -16.09 -3.49
C ASN A 217 -26.45 -17.61 -3.25
N GLN A 218 -25.50 -18.12 -2.47
CA GLN A 218 -25.31 -19.55 -2.18
C GLN A 218 -25.64 -19.91 -0.72
N GLY A 219 -26.10 -18.95 0.09
CA GLY A 219 -26.35 -19.18 1.52
C GLY A 219 -25.08 -19.49 2.33
N ILE A 220 -23.91 -19.05 1.86
CA ILE A 220 -22.64 -19.18 2.58
C ILE A 220 -22.46 -17.94 3.44
N HIS A 221 -22.04 -18.13 4.69
CA HIS A 221 -21.85 -17.04 5.65
C HIS A 221 -20.37 -16.70 5.83
N TYR A 222 -20.07 -15.42 6.06
CA TYR A 222 -18.74 -14.91 6.36
C TYR A 222 -18.71 -14.15 7.68
N LYS A 223 -17.73 -14.51 8.51
CA LYS A 223 -17.22 -13.62 9.57
C LYS A 223 -16.08 -12.78 9.01
N ILE A 224 -16.24 -11.46 9.03
CA ILE A 224 -15.30 -10.54 8.37
C ILE A 224 -14.48 -9.78 9.42
N VAL A 225 -13.15 -9.87 9.36
CA VAL A 225 -12.26 -9.09 10.22
C VAL A 225 -11.98 -7.74 9.55
N ILE A 226 -12.53 -6.66 10.09
CA ILE A 226 -12.49 -5.31 9.49
C ILE A 226 -11.32 -4.45 9.98
N HIS A 227 -10.65 -4.89 11.05
CA HIS A 227 -9.54 -4.18 11.67
C HIS A 227 -8.42 -5.14 12.06
N GLU A 228 -7.19 -4.71 11.83
CA GLU A 228 -6.00 -5.40 12.33
C GLU A 228 -5.62 -4.91 13.73
N LYS A 229 -5.18 -5.84 14.57
CA LYS A 229 -4.62 -5.53 15.90
C LYS A 229 -3.24 -4.90 15.69
N GLY A 230 -2.96 -3.79 16.38
CA GLY A 230 -1.63 -3.17 16.30
C GLY A 230 -1.41 -2.33 15.04
N ASP A 231 -2.47 -1.94 14.32
CA ASP A 231 -2.32 -1.03 13.17
C ASP A 231 -1.64 0.30 13.55
N PHE A 232 -0.65 0.71 12.76
CA PHE A 232 0.17 1.90 13.02
C PHE A 232 -0.67 3.18 13.07
N ILE A 233 -1.57 3.39 12.11
CA ILE A 233 -2.35 4.63 12.00
C ILE A 233 -3.21 4.78 13.26
N LYS A 234 -3.97 3.73 13.63
CA LYS A 234 -4.86 3.77 14.80
C LYS A 234 -4.10 3.97 16.11
N ASN A 235 -2.90 3.40 16.22
CA ASN A 235 -2.09 3.50 17.44
C ASN A 235 -1.19 4.74 17.49
N THR A 236 -1.19 5.57 16.44
CA THR A 236 -0.34 6.78 16.36
C THR A 236 -1.16 8.07 16.38
N LEU A 237 -2.42 8.07 15.95
CA LEU A 237 -3.25 9.27 16.03
C LEU A 237 -3.59 9.61 17.49
N ASN A 238 -3.34 10.84 17.90
CA ASN A 238 -3.73 11.37 19.22
C ASN A 238 -5.19 11.83 19.25
N ILE A 239 -5.64 12.35 20.39
CA ILE A 239 -7.04 12.79 20.58
C ILE A 239 -7.47 13.92 19.65
N ALA A 240 -6.53 14.74 19.17
CA ALA A 240 -6.77 15.80 18.20
C ALA A 240 -6.66 15.30 16.75
N GLY A 241 -6.43 14.00 16.54
CA GLY A 241 -6.33 13.38 15.22
C GLY A 241 -5.00 13.62 14.53
N PHE A 242 -3.95 14.02 15.26
CA PHE A 242 -2.60 14.20 14.71
C PHE A 242 -1.70 13.02 15.09
N PRO A 243 -0.75 12.63 14.22
CA PRO A 243 0.25 11.64 14.58
C PRO A 243 1.03 12.02 15.84
N SER A 244 1.25 11.07 16.74
CA SER A 244 2.00 11.21 17.97
C SER A 244 2.73 9.92 18.29
N SER A 245 4.05 10.01 18.49
CA SER A 245 4.89 8.88 18.89
C SER A 245 4.69 8.44 20.35
N THR A 246 3.90 9.18 21.14
CA THR A 246 3.77 8.98 22.59
C THR A 246 2.32 9.00 23.10
N HIS A 247 1.35 9.40 22.27
CA HIS A 247 -0.03 9.64 22.72
C HIS A 247 -1.10 9.09 21.76
N GLY A 248 -0.80 8.05 21.00
CA GLY A 248 -1.80 7.36 20.19
C GLY A 248 -2.55 6.28 20.98
N ASN A 249 -3.80 6.03 20.62
CA ASN A 249 -4.63 5.00 21.25
C ASN A 249 -5.67 4.49 20.25
N PHE A 250 -5.79 3.17 20.14
CA PHE A 250 -6.82 2.51 19.33
C PHE A 250 -8.25 2.86 19.78
N ASP A 251 -8.47 2.96 21.09
CA ASP A 251 -9.80 3.19 21.69
C ASP A 251 -9.90 4.62 22.24
N GLN A 252 -10.22 5.55 21.33
CA GLN A 252 -10.40 6.95 21.68
C GLN A 252 -11.87 7.27 22.02
N PRO A 253 -12.12 8.25 22.90
CA PRO A 253 -13.46 8.58 23.35
C PRO A 253 -14.36 9.04 22.19
N PRO A 254 -15.69 8.90 22.34
CA PRO A 254 -16.66 9.51 21.45
C PRO A 254 -16.35 11.00 21.23
N SER A 255 -16.44 11.48 19.99
CA SER A 255 -16.03 12.82 19.49
C SER A 255 -14.60 12.97 18.97
N SER A 256 -13.71 12.01 19.21
CA SER A 256 -12.36 12.09 18.64
C SER A 256 -12.35 11.93 17.11
N PRO A 257 -11.34 12.48 16.39
CA PRO A 257 -11.20 12.26 14.96
C PRO A 257 -11.04 10.78 14.60
N LEU A 258 -10.32 9.98 15.40
CA LEU A 258 -10.19 8.54 15.15
C LEU A 258 -11.53 7.82 15.30
N HIS A 259 -12.31 8.15 16.32
CA HIS A 259 -13.67 7.62 16.47
C HIS A 259 -14.53 7.97 15.25
N ARG A 260 -14.37 9.18 14.70
CA ARG A 260 -15.08 9.60 13.48
C ARG A 260 -14.62 8.81 12.24
N LEU A 261 -13.34 8.50 12.11
CA LEU A 261 -12.83 7.62 11.05
C LEU A 261 -13.43 6.22 11.13
N TYR A 262 -13.56 5.65 12.34
CA TYR A 262 -14.25 4.37 12.53
C TYR A 262 -15.71 4.44 12.08
N GLN A 263 -16.43 5.51 12.43
CA GLN A 263 -17.81 5.70 11.99
C GLN A 263 -17.93 5.77 10.46
N TYR A 264 -17.03 6.50 9.79
CA TYR A 264 -17.03 6.57 8.32
C TYR A 264 -16.76 5.23 7.67
N TYR A 265 -15.79 4.49 8.21
CA TYR A 265 -15.48 3.17 7.70
C TYR A 265 -16.63 2.19 7.92
N LEU A 266 -17.21 2.12 9.13
CA LEU A 266 -18.38 1.28 9.41
C LEU A 266 -19.57 1.60 8.52
N ARG A 267 -19.87 2.90 8.31
CA ARG A 267 -20.92 3.32 7.37
C ARG A 267 -20.62 2.83 5.96
N ASN A 268 -19.38 2.93 5.49
CA ASN A 268 -19.02 2.42 4.16
C ASN A 268 -19.27 0.91 4.04
N LEU A 269 -18.89 0.12 5.06
CA LEU A 269 -19.11 -1.32 5.07
C LEU A 269 -20.61 -1.67 5.07
N ILE A 270 -21.40 -0.98 5.90
CA ILE A 270 -22.86 -1.18 5.96
C ILE A 270 -23.50 -0.81 4.62
N THR A 271 -23.11 0.31 4.00
CA THR A 271 -23.64 0.68 2.69
C THR A 271 -23.27 -0.33 1.60
N ARG A 272 -22.07 -0.89 1.64
CA ARG A 272 -21.61 -1.88 0.66
C ARG A 272 -22.28 -3.24 0.85
N TRP A 273 -22.38 -3.74 2.07
CA TRP A 273 -22.70 -5.15 2.33
C TRP A 273 -23.80 -5.37 3.38
N GLY A 274 -24.42 -4.32 3.92
CA GLY A 274 -25.48 -4.44 4.91
C GLY A 274 -26.76 -5.11 4.38
N TYR A 275 -26.88 -5.28 3.06
CA TYR A 275 -27.96 -6.05 2.45
C TYR A 275 -27.73 -7.57 2.52
N ALA A 276 -26.49 -8.01 2.74
CA ALA A 276 -26.10 -9.41 2.58
C ALA A 276 -26.29 -10.18 3.90
N ASN A 277 -27.21 -11.14 3.90
CA ASN A 277 -27.45 -12.04 5.05
C ASN A 277 -26.28 -13.01 5.28
N SER A 278 -25.35 -13.07 4.33
CA SER A 278 -24.09 -13.79 4.47
C SER A 278 -23.13 -13.13 5.45
N VAL A 279 -23.25 -11.84 5.76
CA VAL A 279 -22.27 -11.15 6.62
C VAL A 279 -22.66 -11.24 8.10
N HIS A 280 -21.77 -11.81 8.92
CA HIS A 280 -21.92 -11.97 10.37
C HIS A 280 -20.77 -11.32 11.14
N SER A 281 -21.03 -10.94 12.40
CA SER A 281 -20.06 -10.35 13.32
C SER A 281 -19.13 -11.36 14.00
#